data_AF-A0A518GZ16-F1
#
_entry.id   AF-A0A518GZ16-F1
#
_cell.length_a   1.000
_cell.length_b   1.000
_cell.length_c   1.000
_cell.angle_alpha   90.00
_cell.angle_beta   90.00
_cell.angle_gamma   90.00
#
_symmetry.space_group_name_H-M   'P 1'
#
loop_
_entity.id
_entity.type
_entity.pdbx_description
1 polymer ?
#
loop_
_entity_poly.entity_id
_entity_poly.type
_entity_poly.pdbx_seq_one_letter_code
_entity_poly.pdbx_strand_id
1 'polypeptide(L)'
;MTSQHDIYDPPPSGTSWLPPRSEPLLFTRGDLACLLVLGLVVLVGAGVAFAFEALLGALVLVGGALVVLESWYTALGFLSRRPTEHAWQRVVIILAALVPWLFGLGLSAALMIGLFLLTDLGA
;
A
#
# COMPACT_ATOMS: atom_id res chain seq x y z
N MET A 1 7.14 17.74 -53.74
CA MET A 1 5.68 17.95 -53.89
C MET A 1 5.08 17.90 -52.50
N THR A 2 4.80 19.05 -51.92
CA THR A 2 4.19 19.17 -50.59
C THR A 2 2.69 18.91 -50.74
N SER A 3 2.22 17.73 -50.32
CA SER A 3 0.78 17.43 -50.27
C SER A 3 0.12 18.40 -49.30
N GLN A 4 -0.74 19.27 -49.82
CA GLN A 4 -1.51 20.24 -49.06
C GLN A 4 -2.61 19.47 -48.31
N HIS A 5 -2.67 19.61 -46.98
CA HIS A 5 -3.70 19.00 -46.14
C HIS A 5 -5.07 19.56 -46.52
N ASP A 6 -5.99 18.69 -46.94
CA ASP A 6 -7.35 19.07 -47.32
C ASP A 6 -8.23 19.10 -46.07
N ILE A 7 -9.09 20.10 -45.94
CA ILE A 7 -10.01 20.24 -44.80
C ILE A 7 -11.08 19.12 -44.78
N TYR A 8 -11.27 18.44 -45.91
CA TYR A 8 -12.11 17.24 -46.03
C TYR A 8 -11.35 15.94 -45.75
N ASP A 9 -10.05 16.01 -45.41
CA ASP A 9 -9.32 14.83 -44.98
C ASP A 9 -10.03 14.24 -43.75
N PRO A 10 -10.38 12.94 -43.77
CA PRO A 10 -10.99 12.31 -42.61
C PRO A 10 -10.05 12.47 -41.42
N PRO A 11 -10.58 12.68 -40.20
CA PRO A 11 -9.74 12.75 -39.01
C PRO A 11 -8.87 11.50 -38.96
N PRO A 12 -7.57 11.63 -38.62
CA PRO A 12 -6.66 10.49 -38.58
C PRO A 12 -7.34 9.39 -37.76
N SER A 13 -7.52 8.22 -38.38
CA SER A 13 -8.22 7.09 -37.78
C SER A 13 -7.71 6.91 -36.35
N GLY A 14 -8.61 6.90 -35.37
CA GLY A 14 -8.27 6.85 -33.96
C GLY A 14 -7.16 5.83 -33.74
N THR A 15 -6.05 6.30 -33.16
CA THR A 15 -4.87 5.48 -32.87
C THR A 15 -5.36 4.18 -32.26
N SER A 16 -5.03 3.04 -32.89
CA SER A 16 -5.43 1.73 -32.39
C SER A 16 -5.04 1.64 -30.92
N TRP A 17 -6.02 1.45 -30.03
CA TRP A 17 -5.74 1.37 -28.60
C TRP A 17 -4.68 0.30 -28.36
N LEU A 18 -3.51 0.72 -27.88
CA LEU A 18 -2.43 -0.15 -27.46
C LEU A 18 -2.63 -0.39 -25.97
N PRO A 19 -2.75 -1.64 -25.50
CA PRO A 19 -2.80 -1.90 -24.08
C PRO A 19 -1.56 -1.32 -23.39
N PRO A 20 -1.71 -0.73 -22.20
CA PRO A 20 -0.56 -0.28 -21.41
C PRO A 20 0.41 -1.45 -21.24
N ARG A 21 1.70 -1.23 -21.54
CA ARG A 21 2.72 -2.24 -21.26
C ARG A 21 2.82 -2.44 -19.75
N SER A 22 2.91 -3.70 -19.32
CA SER A 22 3.24 -4.05 -17.94
C SER A 22 4.68 -3.63 -17.66
N GLU A 23 4.86 -2.47 -17.03
CA GLU A 23 6.16 -2.04 -16.53
C GLU A 23 6.44 -2.69 -15.18
N PRO A 24 7.52 -3.47 -15.04
CA PRO A 24 7.86 -4.11 -13.77
C PRO A 24 8.23 -3.05 -12.73
N LEU A 25 7.67 -3.17 -11.52
CA LEU A 25 8.03 -2.29 -10.40
C LEU A 25 9.47 -2.57 -9.97
N LEU A 26 10.31 -1.54 -10.04
CA LEU A 26 11.70 -1.62 -9.62
C LEU A 26 11.81 -1.33 -8.13
N PHE A 27 12.46 -2.24 -7.40
CA PHE A 27 12.77 -2.09 -5.99
C PHE A 27 14.27 -2.13 -5.74
N THR A 28 14.71 -1.47 -4.67
CA THR A 28 16.10 -1.47 -4.21
C THR A 28 16.26 -2.42 -3.02
N ARG A 29 17.52 -2.72 -2.66
CA ARG A 29 17.82 -3.51 -1.44
C ARG A 29 17.30 -2.84 -0.16
N GLY A 30 17.29 -1.51 -0.11
CA GLY A 30 16.76 -0.75 1.02
C GLY A 30 15.25 -0.93 1.18
N ASP A 31 14.52 -0.93 0.06
CA ASP A 31 13.06 -1.14 0.08
C ASP A 31 12.72 -2.55 0.57
N LEU A 32 13.52 -3.56 0.17
CA LEU A 32 13.37 -4.93 0.64
C LEU A 32 13.70 -5.07 2.13
N ALA A 33 14.77 -4.42 2.60
CA ALA A 33 15.12 -4.40 4.02
C ALA A 33 14.01 -3.76 4.87
N CYS A 34 13.41 -2.66 4.39
CA CYS A 34 12.27 -2.03 5.04
C CYS A 34 11.06 -2.98 5.11
N LEU A 35 10.74 -3.67 4.01
CA LEU A 35 9.68 -4.67 3.96
C LEU A 35 9.90 -5.80 4.98
N LEU A 36 11.12 -6.32 5.07
CA LEU A 36 11.47 -7.37 6.03
C LEU A 36 11.32 -6.91 7.48
N VAL A 37 11.75 -5.68 7.80
CA VAL A 37 11.59 -5.10 9.13
C VAL A 37 10.11 -4.94 9.49
N LEU A 38 9.29 -4.40 8.58
CA LEU A 38 7.85 -4.28 8.81
C LEU A 38 7.17 -5.65 8.96
N GLY A 39 7.57 -6.64 8.15
CA GLY A 39 7.10 -8.02 8.26
C GLY A 39 7.48 -8.66 9.60
N LEU A 40 8.69 -8.40 10.11
CA LEU A 40 9.11 -8.85 11.43
C LEU A 40 8.24 -8.24 12.54
N VAL A 41 7.91 -6.94 12.44
CA VAL A 41 7.01 -6.28 13.39
C VAL A 41 5.63 -6.95 13.41
N VAL A 42 5.08 -7.27 12.23
CA VAL A 42 3.82 -8.01 12.12
C VAL A 42 3.93 -9.40 12.75
N LEU A 43 5.02 -10.13 12.50
CA LEU A 43 5.25 -11.46 13.08
C LEU A 43 5.32 -11.42 14.61
N VAL A 44 6.03 -10.43 15.17
CA VAL A 44 6.11 -10.23 16.62
C VAL A 44 4.73 -9.90 17.18
N GLY A 45 4.00 -8.97 16.56
CA GLY A 45 2.64 -8.60 16.98
C GLY A 45 1.66 -9.78 16.92
N ALA A 46 1.72 -10.58 15.86
CA ALA A 46 0.93 -11.79 15.73
C ALA A 46 1.29 -12.82 16.81
N GLY A 47 2.59 -13.03 17.07
CA GLY A 47 3.06 -13.93 18.12
C GLY A 47 2.54 -13.55 19.51
N VAL A 48 2.52 -12.24 19.82
CA VAL A 48 1.89 -11.73 21.05
C VAL A 48 0.39 -12.01 21.05
N ALA A 49 -0.32 -11.73 19.96
CA ALA A 49 -1.75 -12.00 19.85
C ALA A 49 -2.11 -13.49 19.99
N PHE A 50 -1.29 -14.39 19.42
CA PHE A 50 -1.45 -15.84 19.57
C PHE A 50 -1.33 -16.31 21.03
N ALA A 51 -0.61 -15.59 21.89
CA ALA A 51 -0.51 -15.91 23.30
C ALA A 51 -1.83 -15.68 24.06
N PHE A 52 -2.73 -14.85 23.53
CA PHE A 52 -4.05 -14.58 24.10
C PHE A 52 -5.14 -15.39 23.40
N GLU A 53 -5.19 -15.34 22.07
CA GLU A 53 -6.23 -16.00 21.29
C GLU A 53 -5.73 -16.37 19.89
N ALA A 54 -5.98 -17.62 19.47
CA ALA A 54 -5.49 -18.13 18.19
C ALA A 54 -6.09 -17.41 16.98
N LEU A 55 -7.39 -17.12 17.01
CA LEU A 55 -8.06 -16.40 15.92
C LEU A 55 -7.53 -14.97 15.80
N LEU A 56 -7.34 -14.28 16.92
CA LEU A 56 -6.75 -12.94 16.95
C LEU A 56 -5.33 -12.95 16.36
N GLY A 57 -4.49 -13.91 16.75
CA GLY A 57 -3.15 -14.09 16.18
C GLY A 57 -3.17 -14.26 14.67
N ALA A 58 -4.08 -15.10 14.14
CA ALA A 58 -4.23 -15.31 12.71
C ALA A 58 -4.69 -14.04 11.98
N LEU A 59 -5.65 -13.29 12.54
CA LEU A 59 -6.12 -12.04 11.97
C LEU A 59 -5.04 -10.95 11.96
N VAL A 60 -4.26 -10.82 13.04
CA VAL A 60 -3.13 -9.88 13.10
C VAL A 60 -2.06 -10.26 12.08
N LEU A 61 -1.74 -11.55 11.93
CA LEU A 61 -0.75 -12.02 10.97
C LEU A 61 -1.17 -11.72 9.53
N VAL A 62 -2.35 -12.19 9.12
CA VAL A 62 -2.84 -12.06 7.74
C VAL A 62 -3.17 -10.61 7.43
N GLY A 63 -3.91 -9.93 8.32
CA GLY A 63 -4.27 -8.53 8.14
C GLY A 63 -3.05 -7.62 8.13
N GLY A 64 -2.11 -7.82 9.06
CA GLY A 64 -0.86 -7.06 9.11
C GLY A 64 0.01 -7.28 7.87
N ALA A 65 0.11 -8.52 7.38
CA ALA A 65 0.86 -8.82 6.16
C ALA A 65 0.25 -8.14 4.93
N LEU A 66 -1.08 -8.16 4.80
CA LEU A 66 -1.79 -7.47 3.71
C LEU A 66 -1.56 -5.95 3.77
N VAL A 67 -1.68 -5.34 4.95
CA VAL A 67 -1.41 -3.90 5.13
C VAL A 67 0.02 -3.54 4.71
N VAL A 68 1.01 -4.31 5.17
CA VAL A 68 2.42 -4.06 4.84
C VAL A 68 2.67 -4.23 3.33
N LEU A 69 2.13 -5.27 2.71
CA LEU A 69 2.28 -5.51 1.27
C LEU A 69 1.61 -4.42 0.45
N GLU A 70 0.37 -4.06 0.75
CA GLU A 70 -0.38 -2.99 0.07
C GLU A 70 0.33 -1.64 0.19
N SER A 71 0.81 -1.29 1.38
CA SER A 71 1.61 -0.06 1.60
C SER A 71 2.91 -0.08 0.81
N TRP A 72 3.62 -1.22 0.77
CA TRP A 72 4.85 -1.36 0.00
C TRP A 72 4.61 -1.23 -1.50
N TYR A 73 3.59 -1.90 -2.05
CA TYR A 73 3.19 -1.76 -3.45
C TYR A 73 2.78 -0.34 -3.80
N THR A 74 2.00 0.32 -2.93
CA THR A 74 1.59 1.72 -3.11
C THR A 74 2.81 2.65 -3.19
N ALA A 75 3.80 2.45 -2.31
CA ALA A 75 5.04 3.21 -2.31
C ALA A 75 5.87 2.96 -3.58
N LEU A 76 6.00 1.71 -4.02
CA LEU A 76 6.68 1.38 -5.28
C LEU A 76 5.97 1.98 -6.50
N GLY A 77 4.64 1.96 -6.52
CA GLY A 77 3.83 2.59 -7.56
C GLY A 77 3.98 4.12 -7.60
N PHE A 78 4.24 4.75 -6.45
CA PHE A 78 4.60 6.16 -6.41
C PHE A 78 6.02 6.39 -6.92
N LEU A 79 6.99 5.60 -6.46
CA LEU A 79 8.40 5.70 -6.83
C LEU A 79 8.65 5.39 -8.32
N SER A 80 7.82 4.57 -8.96
CA SER A 80 7.91 4.35 -10.41
C SER A 80 7.54 5.61 -11.21
N ARG A 81 6.60 6.42 -10.71
CA ARG A 81 6.18 7.68 -11.34
C ARG A 81 7.10 8.85 -10.96
N ARG A 82 7.68 8.81 -9.75
CA ARG A 82 8.55 9.84 -9.19
C ARG A 82 9.79 9.19 -8.59
N PRO A 83 10.77 8.81 -9.44
CA PRO A 83 11.98 8.14 -8.97
C PRO A 83 12.77 9.05 -8.04
N THR A 84 13.35 8.45 -7.01
CA THR A 84 14.17 9.12 -6.01
C THR A 84 15.35 8.21 -5.68
N GLU A 85 16.56 8.78 -5.70
CA GLU A 85 17.81 8.04 -5.42
C GLU A 85 18.15 7.99 -3.92
N HIS A 86 17.65 8.95 -3.13
CA HIS A 86 17.91 8.99 -1.70
C HIS A 86 17.15 7.89 -0.96
N ALA A 87 17.89 6.91 -0.43
CA ALA A 87 17.33 5.77 0.29
C ALA A 87 16.41 6.18 1.47
N TRP A 88 16.77 7.23 2.21
CA TRP A 88 15.96 7.74 3.32
C TRP A 88 14.57 8.21 2.86
N GLN A 89 14.50 8.94 1.75
CA GLN A 89 13.22 9.42 1.22
C GLN A 89 12.32 8.26 0.78
N ARG A 90 12.91 7.20 0.19
CA ARG A 90 12.16 5.99 -0.18
C ARG A 90 11.54 5.31 1.03
N VAL A 91 12.30 5.18 2.13
CA VAL A 91 11.78 4.63 3.40
C VAL A 91 10.65 5.50 3.95
N VAL A 92 10.81 6.82 3.94
CA VAL A 92 9.76 7.75 4.39
C VAL A 92 8.49 7.59 3.55
N ILE A 93 8.60 7.40 2.23
CA ILE A 93 7.46 7.16 1.34
C ILE A 93 6.76 5.84 1.69
N ILE A 94 7.51 4.77 1.94
CA ILE A 94 6.96 3.48 2.39
C ILE A 94 6.20 3.65 3.70
N LEU A 95 6.79 4.34 4.68
CA LEU A 95 6.14 4.62 5.97
C LEU A 95 4.92 5.52 5.82
N ALA A 96 4.96 6.51 4.93
CA ALA A 96 3.82 7.37 4.63
C ALA A 96 2.64 6.56 4.05
N ALA A 97 2.91 5.54 3.24
CA ALA A 97 1.89 4.65 2.70
C ALA A 97 1.23 3.75 3.77
N LEU A 98 1.80 3.63 4.98
CA LEU A 98 1.16 2.95 6.12
C LEU A 98 0.16 3.86 6.86
N VAL A 99 0.34 5.18 6.83
CA VAL A 99 -0.42 6.13 7.66
C VAL A 99 -1.94 5.96 7.51
N PRO A 100 -2.51 5.81 6.30
CA PRO A 100 -3.96 5.63 6.16
C PRO A 100 -4.48 4.36 6.84
N TRP A 101 -3.71 3.27 6.79
CA TRP A 101 -4.05 2.00 7.44
C TRP A 101 -3.99 2.10 8.96
N LEU A 102 -2.92 2.70 9.48
CA LEU A 102 -2.78 2.91 10.93
C LEU A 102 -3.91 3.76 11.48
N PHE A 103 -4.27 4.83 10.76
CA PHE A 103 -5.37 5.69 11.16
C PHE A 103 -6.72 4.97 11.08
N GLY A 104 -7.04 4.33 9.96
CA GLY A 104 -8.31 3.65 9.76
C GLY A 104 -8.54 2.46 10.70
N LEU A 105 -7.55 1.56 10.79
CA LEU A 105 -7.63 0.40 11.67
C LEU A 105 -7.55 0.80 13.15
N GLY A 106 -6.67 1.74 13.49
CA GLY A 106 -6.53 2.25 14.85
C GLY A 106 -7.79 2.93 15.35
N LEU A 107 -8.41 3.79 14.53
CA LEU A 107 -9.68 4.42 14.85
C LEU A 107 -10.79 3.38 15.03
N SER A 108 -10.87 2.40 14.13
CA SER A 108 -11.88 1.34 14.22
C SER A 108 -11.73 0.52 15.50
N ALA A 109 -10.51 0.13 15.85
CA ALA A 109 -10.23 -0.60 17.09
C ALA A 109 -10.56 0.25 18.33
N ALA A 110 -10.17 1.52 18.34
CA ALA A 110 -10.46 2.44 19.45
C ALA A 110 -11.97 2.64 19.66
N LEU A 111 -12.74 2.81 18.57
CA LEU A 111 -14.19 2.91 18.63
C LEU A 111 -14.80 1.62 19.18
N MET A 112 -14.33 0.45 18.73
CA MET A 112 -14.87 -0.82 19.17
C MET A 112 -14.60 -1.05 20.68
N ILE A 113 -13.38 -0.78 21.15
CA ILE A 113 -13.03 -0.82 22.57
C ILE A 113 -13.88 0.18 23.37
N GLY A 114 -14.07 1.40 22.85
CA GLY A 114 -14.91 2.41 23.48
C GLY A 114 -16.35 1.96 23.66
N LEU A 115 -16.94 1.29 22.66
CA LEU A 115 -18.30 0.75 22.75
C LEU A 115 -18.43 -0.35 23.81
N PHE A 116 -17.44 -1.24 23.92
CA PHE A 116 -17.40 -2.24 24.98
C PHE A 116 -17.31 -1.60 26.36
N LEU A 117 -16.42 -0.63 26.56
CA LEU A 117 -16.27 0.07 27.83
C LEU A 117 -17.55 0.80 28.25
N LEU A 118 -18.22 1.47 27.31
CA LEU A 118 -19.49 2.16 27.60
C LEU A 118 -20.60 1.17 27.97
N THR A 119 -20.61 -0.01 27.35
CA THR A 119 -21.58 -1.06 27.65
C THR A 119 -21.34 -1.65 29.03
N ASP A 120 -20.08 -1.94 29.37
CA ASP A 120 -19.70 -2.47 30.69
C ASP A 120 -19.96 -1.46 31.82
N LEU A 121 -19.84 -0.15 31.56
CA LEU A 121 -20.16 0.91 32.53
C LEU A 121 -21.66 1.13 32.73
N GLY A 122 -22.48 0.80 31.72
CA GLY A 122 -23.93 0.95 31.76
C GLY A 122 -24.69 -0.25 32.32
N ALA A 123 -24.01 -1.40 32.48
CA ALA A 123 -24.52 -2.63 33.08
C ALA A 123 -24.29 -2.68 34.60
#